data_AF-A0A5K0XEV2-F1
#
_entry.id   AF-A0A5K0XEV2-F1
#
_cell.length_a   1.000
_cell.length_b   1.000
_cell.length_c   1.000
_cell.angle_alpha   90.00
_cell.angle_beta   90.00
_cell.angle_gamma   90.00
#
_symmetry.space_group_name_H-M   'P 1'
#
loop_
_entity.id
_entity.type
_entity.pdbx_description
1 polymer ?
#
loop_
_entity_poly.entity_id
_entity_poly.type
_entity_poly.pdbx_seq_one_letter_code
_entity_poly.pdbx_strand_id
1 'polypeptide(L)'
;LPPIFNMPKSQLQSYGECVYCIGQDLIGKCVEGKNALERFTAVVAWCISTTRPVMFGMAPFNPILGETHHVSRGDLNVLLEQ
;
A
#
# COMPACT_ATOMS: atom_id res chain seq x y z
N LEU A 1 -10.94 -1.33 -19.82
CA LEU A 1 -11.71 -2.28 -18.98
C LEU A 1 -13.08 -1.66 -18.73
N PRO A 2 -14.21 -2.37 -18.95
CA PRO A 2 -15.53 -1.84 -18.59
C PRO A 2 -15.64 -1.58 -17.08
N PRO A 3 -16.33 -0.50 -16.64
CA PRO A 3 -16.40 -0.12 -15.22
C PRO A 3 -16.94 -1.19 -14.27
N ILE A 4 -17.72 -2.15 -14.78
CA ILE A 4 -18.24 -3.28 -13.98
C ILE A 4 -17.13 -4.22 -13.46
N PHE A 5 -15.98 -4.25 -14.13
CA PHE A 5 -14.80 -5.00 -13.68
C PHE A 5 -13.84 -4.12 -12.88
N ASN A 6 -14.19 -2.85 -12.62
CA ASN A 6 -13.37 -1.99 -11.79
C ASN A 6 -13.81 -2.06 -10.33
N MET A 7 -12.84 -2.22 -9.44
CA MET A 7 -13.08 -1.97 -8.01
C MET A 7 -13.23 -0.45 -7.79
N PRO A 8 -13.99 -0.01 -6.78
CA PRO A 8 -14.21 1.41 -6.50
C PRO A 8 -12.98 2.06 -5.83
N LYS A 9 -11.80 1.91 -6.44
CA LYS A 9 -10.52 2.52 -6.05
C LYS A 9 -9.65 2.79 -7.28
N SER A 10 -8.84 3.84 -7.27
CA SER A 10 -7.78 4.04 -8.28
C SER A 10 -6.51 3.26 -7.95
N GLN A 11 -5.61 3.09 -8.92
CA GLN A 11 -4.32 2.43 -8.69
C GLN A 11 -3.52 3.14 -7.61
N LEU A 12 -3.56 4.47 -7.55
CA LEU A 12 -2.87 5.26 -6.52
C LEU A 12 -3.34 4.87 -5.11
N GLN A 13 -4.64 4.66 -4.94
CA GLN A 13 -5.19 4.17 -3.67
C GLN A 13 -4.72 2.74 -3.36
N SER A 14 -4.76 1.83 -4.33
CA SER A 14 -4.29 0.45 -4.16
C SER A 14 -2.80 0.38 -3.76
N TYR A 15 -1.95 1.23 -4.35
CA TYR A 15 -0.54 1.32 -3.96
C TYR A 15 -0.35 1.95 -2.57
N GLY A 16 -1.08 3.03 -2.27
CA GLY A 16 -0.98 3.68 -0.97
C GLY A 16 -1.38 2.79 0.21
N GLU A 17 -2.39 1.93 0.02
CA GLU A 17 -2.88 1.00 1.07
C GLU A 17 -1.81 0.05 1.60
N CYS A 18 -0.75 -0.23 0.83
CA CYS A 18 0.40 -1.02 1.25
C CYS A 18 1.17 -0.40 2.43
N VAL A 19 1.02 0.90 2.64
CA VAL A 19 1.76 1.70 3.63
C VAL A 19 0.89 2.04 4.83
N TYR A 20 -0.34 2.53 4.61
CA TYR A 20 -1.21 3.01 5.70
C TYR A 20 -2.32 2.04 6.11
N CYS A 21 -2.68 1.04 5.28
CA CYS A 21 -3.79 0.10 5.56
C CYS A 21 -3.26 -1.21 6.17
N ILE A 22 -2.48 -1.07 7.24
CA ILE A 22 -1.88 -2.19 7.95
C ILE A 22 -2.54 -2.37 9.33
N GLY A 23 -2.84 -3.62 9.68
CA GLY A 23 -3.36 -4.00 11.01
C GLY A 23 -2.27 -4.05 12.08
N GLN A 24 -1.00 -4.03 11.66
CA GLN A 24 0.18 -3.99 12.50
C GLN A 24 1.21 -3.07 11.84
N ASP A 25 1.91 -2.25 12.63
CA ASP A 25 2.98 -1.39 12.12
C ASP A 25 4.23 -2.21 11.78
N LEU A 26 4.29 -2.70 10.54
CA LEU A 26 5.44 -3.45 10.03
C LEU A 26 6.59 -2.52 9.63
N ILE A 27 6.30 -1.26 9.28
CA ILE A 27 7.32 -0.28 8.88
C ILE A 27 8.11 0.17 10.11
N GLY A 28 7.45 0.47 11.22
CA GLY A 28 8.10 0.77 12.50
C GLY A 28 9.04 -0.36 12.95
N LYS A 29 8.60 -1.62 12.84
CA LYS A 29 9.42 -2.80 13.14
C LYS A 29 10.69 -2.92 12.29
N CYS A 30 10.67 -2.40 11.06
CA CYS A 30 11.87 -2.38 10.21
C CYS A 30 12.97 -1.50 10.83
N VAL A 31 12.62 -0.52 11.66
CA VAL A 31 13.56 0.40 12.31
C VAL A 31 13.88 -0.04 13.74
N GLU A 32 12.90 -0.58 14.46
CA GLU A 32 13.02 -0.94 15.89
C GLU A 32 13.77 -2.25 16.17
N GLY A 33 14.01 -3.09 15.15
CA GLY A 33 14.68 -4.38 15.31
C GLY A 33 16.12 -4.27 15.86
N LYS A 34 16.46 -5.13 16.83
CA LYS A 34 17.71 -5.05 17.61
C LYS A 34 18.96 -5.29 16.77
N ASN A 35 18.84 -6.09 15.72
CA ASN A 35 19.92 -6.47 14.83
C ASN A 35 19.48 -6.46 13.37
N ALA A 36 20.45 -6.59 12.46
CA ALA A 36 20.20 -6.54 11.02
C ALA A 36 19.25 -7.66 10.54
N LEU A 37 19.31 -8.85 11.15
CA LEU A 37 18.46 -9.99 10.77
C LEU A 37 17.00 -9.75 11.14
N GLU A 38 16.72 -9.24 12.34
CA GLU A 38 15.38 -8.87 12.77
C GLU A 38 14.77 -7.79 11.87
N ARG A 39 15.53 -6.72 11.58
CA ARG A 39 15.07 -5.66 10.67
C ARG A 39 14.80 -6.17 9.27
N PHE A 40 15.68 -7.02 8.73
CA PHE A 40 15.49 -7.64 7.42
C PHE A 40 14.26 -8.56 7.40
N THR A 41 14.02 -9.33 8.46
CA THR A 41 12.84 -10.18 8.59
C THR A 41 11.55 -9.34 8.58
N ALA A 42 11.55 -8.18 9.25
CA ALA A 42 10.43 -7.25 9.24
C ALA A 42 10.19 -6.67 7.83
N VAL A 43 11.24 -6.31 7.10
CA VAL A 43 11.15 -5.86 5.69
C VAL A 43 10.51 -6.95 4.82
N VAL A 44 10.97 -8.20 4.93
CA VAL A 44 10.40 -9.32 4.17
C VAL A 44 8.92 -9.53 4.53
N ALA A 45 8.57 -9.49 5.82
CA ALA A 45 7.19 -9.60 6.26
C ALA A 45 6.31 -8.46 5.70
N TRP A 46 6.81 -7.23 5.67
CA TRP A 46 6.13 -6.10 5.05
C TRP A 46 5.93 -6.31 3.54
N CYS A 47 6.98 -6.67 2.79
CA CYS A 47 6.89 -6.95 1.34
C CYS A 47 5.87 -8.06 1.01
N ILE A 48 5.76 -9.10 1.85
CA ILE A 48 4.74 -10.13 1.67
C ILE A 48 3.34 -9.53 1.92
N SER A 49 3.20 -8.71 2.96
CA SER A 49 1.92 -8.08 3.32
C SER A 49 1.36 -7.12 2.25
N THR A 50 2.23 -6.54 1.41
CA THR A 50 1.81 -5.67 0.29
C THR A 50 1.31 -6.45 -0.91
N THR A 51 1.55 -7.77 -0.96
CA THR A 51 1.06 -8.66 -2.03
C THR A 51 -0.39 -9.05 -1.76
N ARG A 52 -1.29 -8.07 -1.63
CA ARG A 52 -2.72 -8.32 -1.41
C ARG A 52 -3.38 -8.74 -2.72
N PRO A 53 -3.98 -9.94 -2.80
CA PRO A 53 -4.72 -10.31 -3.99
C PRO A 53 -5.93 -9.37 -4.15
N VAL A 54 -6.06 -8.78 -5.33
CA VAL A 54 -7.30 -8.10 -5.73
C VAL A 54 -8.43 -9.12 -5.82
N MET A 55 -9.69 -8.66 -5.69
CA MET A 55 -10.83 -9.53 -6.00
C MET A 55 -10.65 -10.09 -7.41
N PHE A 56 -10.77 -11.41 -7.54
CA PHE A 56 -10.52 -12.10 -8.80
C PHE A 56 -11.34 -11.50 -9.94
N GLY A 57 -10.67 -11.16 -11.05
CA GLY A 57 -11.32 -10.56 -12.22
C GLY A 57 -11.62 -9.06 -12.10
N MET A 58 -11.21 -8.40 -11.01
CA MET A 58 -11.34 -6.95 -10.85
C MET A 58 -9.99 -6.24 -10.89
N ALA A 59 -9.99 -4.99 -11.37
CA ALA A 59 -8.82 -4.12 -11.33
C ALA A 59 -9.17 -2.73 -10.79
N PRO A 60 -8.25 -2.04 -10.09
CA PRO A 60 -8.45 -0.63 -9.77
C PRO A 60 -8.57 0.23 -11.05
N PHE A 61 -9.20 1.39 -10.92
CA PHE A 61 -9.25 2.38 -12.00
C PHE A 61 -7.85 2.86 -12.35
N ASN A 62 -7.58 3.01 -13.66
CA ASN A 62 -6.37 3.66 -14.14
C ASN A 62 -6.45 5.15 -13.79
N PRO A 63 -5.49 5.69 -13.04
CA PRO A 63 -5.44 7.10 -12.75
C PRO A 63 -5.17 7.93 -14.00
N ILE A 64 -5.65 9.17 -14.01
CA ILE A 64 -5.36 10.14 -15.08
C ILE A 64 -4.06 10.90 -14.79
N LEU A 65 -3.45 11.49 -15.83
CA LEU A 65 -2.26 12.33 -15.66
C LEU A 65 -2.52 13.46 -14.65
N GLY A 66 -1.67 13.58 -13.63
CA GLY A 66 -1.81 14.58 -12.57
C GLY A 66 -2.88 14.23 -11.52
N GLU A 67 -3.47 13.03 -11.56
CA GLU A 67 -4.24 12.52 -10.42
C GLU A 67 -3.32 12.35 -9.22
N THR A 68 -3.80 12.77 -8.04
CA THR A 68 -3.07 12.61 -6.77
C THR A 68 -3.89 11.84 -5.75
N HIS A 69 -3.23 11.03 -4.93
CA HIS A 69 -3.81 10.41 -3.73
C HIS A 69 -3.01 10.81 -2.50
N HIS A 70 -3.68 11.33 -1.47
CA HIS A 70 -3.07 11.75 -0.22
C HIS A 70 -3.78 11.13 0.98
N VAL A 71 -3.00 10.60 1.93
CA VAL A 71 -3.51 10.08 3.21
C VAL A 71 -2.59 10.51 4.35
N SER A 72 -3.19 11.03 5.41
CA SER A 72 -2.55 11.27 6.70
C SER A 72 -3.13 10.32 7.74
N ARG A 73 -2.26 9.61 8.48
CA ARG A 73 -2.64 8.73 9.60
C ARG A 73 -1.63 8.90 10.74
N GLY A 74 -2.00 9.66 11.76
CA GLY A 74 -1.07 10.03 12.83
C GLY A 74 0.10 10.82 12.25
N ASP A 75 1.33 10.36 12.53
CA ASP A 75 2.57 10.99 12.06
C ASP A 75 2.97 10.55 10.63
N LEU A 76 2.22 9.63 10.02
CA LEU A 76 2.47 9.12 8.67
C LEU A 76 1.68 9.90 7.62
N ASN A 77 2.39 10.46 6.64
CA ASN A 77 1.79 11.12 5.48
C ASN A 77 2.25 10.41 4.21
N VAL A 78 1.31 10.08 3.33
CA VAL A 78 1.56 9.38 2.07
C VAL A 78 0.95 10.22 0.95
N LEU A 79 1.76 10.51 -0.08
CA LEU A 79 1.36 11.21 -1.29
C LEU A 79 1.78 10.37 -2.51
N LEU A 80 0.86 10.14 -3.43
CA LEU A 80 1.11 9.51 -4.72
C LEU A 80 0.56 10.40 -5.83
N GLU A 81 1.22 10.40 -6.99
CA GLU A 81 0.82 11.11 -8.20
C GLU A 81 1.02 10.19 -9.41
N GLN A 82 0.17 10.36 -10.42
CA GLN A 82 0.22 9.65 -11.69
C GLN A 82 0.95 10.43 -12.79
#